data_AF-A0A239WTS8-F1
#
_entry.id   AF-A0A239WTS8-F1
#
_cell.length_a   1.000
_cell.length_b   1.000
_cell.length_c   1.000
_cell.angle_alpha   90.00
_cell.angle_beta   90.00
_cell.angle_gamma   90.00
#
_symmetry.space_group_name_H-M   'P 1'
#
loop_
_entity.id
_entity.type
_entity.pdbx_description
1 polymer ?
#
loop_
_entity_poly.entity_id
_entity_poly.type
_entity_poly.pdbx_seq_one_letter_code
_entity_poly.pdbx_strand_id
1 'polypeptide(L)'
;MDTYSRFTESLFGAVPGAIRIIVLILVALIVAAIVKKLVVKGLAELAPVAKLSKWGLVKPTQDEKSLIKGFGQFAYFLVILFFLPAILSGLGVSSVADPISNMFAKFFGFLPNAVAAVLSFLSEFSSASSLRTLSAASW
;
A
#
# COMPACT_ATOMS: atom_id res chain seq x y z
N MET A 1 -45.23 -21.60 10.59
CA MET A 1 -44.33 -20.77 11.43
C MET A 1 -42.88 -20.92 10.94
N ASP A 2 -42.71 -21.12 9.64
CA ASP A 2 -41.57 -21.88 9.12
C ASP A 2 -40.53 -20.94 8.49
N THR A 3 -40.92 -19.69 8.25
CA THR A 3 -40.04 -18.60 7.81
C THR A 3 -39.03 -18.20 8.89
N TYR A 4 -39.43 -18.23 10.17
CA TYR A 4 -38.55 -17.87 11.28
C TYR A 4 -37.46 -18.92 11.51
N SER A 5 -37.80 -20.21 11.42
CA SER A 5 -36.82 -21.29 11.55
C SER A 5 -35.79 -21.27 10.41
N ARG A 6 -36.21 -20.99 9.17
CA ARG A 6 -35.28 -20.84 8.03
C ARG A 6 -34.34 -19.65 8.17
N PHE A 7 -34.79 -18.57 8.80
CA PHE A 7 -33.97 -17.40 9.09
C PHE A 7 -32.97 -17.69 10.21
N THR A 8 -33.38 -18.41 11.26
CA THR A 8 -32.45 -18.80 12.33
C THR A 8 -31.42 -19.81 11.86
N GLU A 9 -31.78 -20.74 10.97
CA GLU A 9 -30.85 -21.71 10.37
C GLU A 9 -29.84 -21.05 9.42
N SER A 10 -30.26 -20.07 8.63
CA SER A 10 -29.34 -19.32 7.77
C SER A 10 -28.37 -18.43 8.56
N LEU A 11 -28.84 -17.82 9.66
CA LEU A 11 -27.98 -17.07 10.58
C LEU A 11 -26.99 -17.99 11.29
N PHE A 12 -27.44 -19.10 11.87
CA PHE A 12 -26.56 -20.05 12.55
C PHE A 12 -25.57 -20.71 11.58
N GLY A 13 -25.98 -20.98 10.34
CA GLY A 13 -25.12 -21.52 9.28
C GLY A 13 -24.10 -20.51 8.73
N ALA A 14 -24.35 -19.19 8.85
CA ALA A 14 -23.45 -18.14 8.40
C ALA A 14 -22.40 -17.71 9.44
N VAL A 15 -22.63 -18.00 10.73
CA VAL A 15 -21.71 -17.68 11.85
C VAL A 15 -20.27 -18.17 11.61
N PRO A 16 -20.02 -19.39 11.11
CA PRO A 16 -18.65 -19.85 10.88
C PRO A 16 -17.90 -19.01 9.84
N GLY A 17 -18.59 -18.53 8.80
CA GLY A 17 -18.01 -17.68 7.75
C GLY A 17 -17.70 -16.26 8.23
N ALA A 18 -18.56 -15.69 9.09
CA ALA A 18 -18.38 -14.35 9.64
C ALA A 18 -17.08 -14.20 10.45
N ILE A 19 -16.71 -15.24 11.21
CA ILE A 19 -15.47 -15.24 12.02
C ILE A 19 -14.24 -15.01 11.13
N ARG A 20 -14.18 -15.65 9.96
CA ARG A 20 -13.05 -15.50 9.02
C ARG A 20 -12.90 -14.05 8.54
N ILE A 21 -14.02 -13.40 8.24
CA ILE A 21 -14.03 -12.01 7.75
C ILE A 21 -13.68 -11.05 8.88
N ILE A 22 -14.21 -11.28 10.08
CA ILE A 22 -13.89 -10.47 11.26
C ILE A 22 -12.38 -10.52 11.51
N VAL A 23 -11.77 -11.71 11.49
CA VAL A 23 -10.31 -11.86 11.61
C VAL A 23 -9.59 -11.09 10.51
N LEU A 24 -10.04 -11.19 9.25
CA LEU A 24 -9.43 -10.48 8.13
C LEU A 24 -9.51 -8.96 8.28
N ILE A 25 -10.64 -8.41 8.73
CA ILE A 25 -10.81 -6.97 9.00
C ILE A 25 -9.87 -6.54 10.13
N LEU A 26 -9.79 -7.31 11.21
CA LEU A 26 -8.87 -7.01 12.32
C LEU A 26 -7.41 -6.97 11.85
N VAL A 27 -7.00 -7.95 11.05
CA VAL A 27 -5.66 -7.97 10.43
C VAL A 27 -5.44 -6.75 9.55
N ALA A 28 -6.40 -6.40 8.68
CA ALA A 28 -6.30 -5.25 7.80
C ALA A 28 -6.11 -3.93 8.58
N LEU A 29 -6.86 -3.74 9.67
CA LEU A 29 -6.75 -2.55 10.54
C LEU A 29 -5.38 -2.46 11.23
N ILE A 30 -4.86 -3.59 11.72
CA ILE A 30 -3.55 -3.66 12.36
C ILE A 30 -2.46 -3.29 11.34
N VAL A 31 -2.47 -3.94 10.17
CA VAL A 31 -1.50 -3.68 9.11
C VAL A 31 -1.58 -2.22 8.65
N ALA A 32 -2.78 -1.69 8.43
CA ALA A 32 -2.98 -0.30 8.03
C ALA A 32 -2.43 0.69 9.06
N ALA A 33 -2.64 0.44 10.36
CA ALA A 33 -2.11 1.28 11.43
C ALA A 33 -0.58 1.23 11.49
N ILE A 34 0.03 0.07 11.25
CA ILE A 34 1.50 -0.07 11.18
C ILE A 34 2.04 0.70 9.97
N VAL A 35 1.49 0.48 8.78
CA VAL A 35 1.91 1.18 7.55
C VAL A 35 1.79 2.69 7.70
N LYS A 36 0.68 3.20 8.24
CA LYS A 36 0.52 4.63 8.55
C LYS A 36 1.66 5.15 9.42
N LYS A 37 2.02 4.44 10.48
CA LYS A 37 3.12 4.84 11.37
C LYS A 37 4.46 4.84 10.64
N LEU A 38 4.73 3.82 9.82
CA LEU A 38 5.94 3.72 9.02
C LEU A 38 6.04 4.85 7.99
N VAL A 39 4.95 5.15 7.31
CA VAL A 39 4.88 6.26 6.34
C VAL A 39 5.12 7.59 7.04
N VAL A 40 4.41 7.88 8.13
CA VAL A 40 4.59 9.14 8.89
C VAL A 40 6.02 9.29 9.41
N LYS A 41 6.62 8.21 9.95
CA LYS A 41 8.00 8.23 10.44
C LYS A 41 9.00 8.35 9.29
N GLY A 42 8.87 7.53 8.26
CA GLY A 42 9.76 7.52 7.11
C GLY A 42 9.75 8.84 6.35
N LEU A 43 8.59 9.45 6.12
CA LEU A 43 8.51 10.79 5.53
C LEU A 43 9.11 11.87 6.44
N ALA A 44 8.91 11.77 7.76
CA ALA A 44 9.52 12.71 8.71
C ALA A 44 11.06 12.58 8.79
N GLU A 45 11.62 11.40 8.51
CA GLU A 45 13.07 11.13 8.49
C GLU A 45 13.72 11.43 7.13
N LEU A 46 13.04 11.07 6.03
CA LEU A 46 13.52 11.27 4.64
C LEU A 46 13.35 12.71 4.15
N ALA A 47 12.39 13.44 4.70
CA ALA A 47 12.34 14.88 4.59
C ALA A 47 12.94 15.48 5.87
N PRO A 48 14.28 15.58 6.01
CA PRO A 48 14.83 16.55 6.92
C PRO A 48 14.46 17.92 6.33
N VAL A 49 13.29 18.39 6.74
CA VAL A 49 12.73 19.73 6.56
C VAL A 49 13.78 20.81 6.83
N ALA A 50 14.79 20.51 7.64
CA ALA A 50 15.97 21.32 7.87
C ALA A 50 16.78 21.69 6.61
N LYS A 51 16.72 20.90 5.51
CA LYS A 51 17.34 21.25 4.22
C LYS A 51 16.39 21.99 3.28
N LEU A 52 15.08 21.76 3.36
CA LEU A 52 14.07 22.45 2.54
C LEU A 52 13.80 23.88 3.04
N SER A 53 13.87 24.11 4.34
CA SER A 53 13.79 25.46 4.94
C SER A 53 14.98 26.34 4.56
N LYS A 54 16.17 25.75 4.35
CA LYS A 54 17.35 26.46 3.83
C LYS A 54 17.21 26.89 2.36
N TRP A 55 16.31 26.28 1.60
CA TRP A 55 16.07 26.60 0.19
C TRP A 55 14.86 27.51 -0.03
N GLY A 56 14.21 27.99 1.05
CA GLY A 56 13.16 29.02 0.97
C GLY A 56 11.83 28.57 0.33
N LEU A 57 11.66 27.28 0.08
CA LEU A 57 10.50 26.73 -0.63
C LEU A 57 9.30 26.43 0.28
N VAL A 58 9.50 26.32 1.60
CA VAL A 58 8.42 25.98 2.55
C VAL A 58 8.63 26.72 3.89
N LYS A 59 7.61 27.43 4.37
CA LYS A 59 7.62 28.03 5.71
C LYS A 59 7.43 26.92 6.75
N PRO A 60 8.33 26.76 7.73
CA PRO A 60 8.10 25.87 8.86
C PRO A 60 6.92 26.49 9.63
N THR A 61 5.81 25.81 9.92
CA THR A 61 5.69 25.13 11.23
C THR A 61 4.32 24.46 11.48
N GLN A 62 3.33 24.52 10.58
CA GLN A 62 2.03 23.83 10.80
C GLN A 62 1.51 23.02 9.61
N ASP A 63 1.60 23.55 8.39
CA ASP A 63 1.07 22.86 7.21
C ASP A 63 1.82 21.55 6.93
N GLU A 64 3.13 21.51 7.14
CA GLU A 64 3.95 20.35 6.79
C GLU A 64 3.70 19.12 7.66
N LYS A 65 3.54 19.30 8.98
CA LYS A 65 3.13 18.19 9.87
C LYS A 65 1.72 17.70 9.53
N SER A 66 0.85 18.61 9.05
CA SER A 66 -0.48 18.25 8.57
C SER A 66 -0.40 17.43 7.28
N LEU A 67 0.45 17.83 6.34
CA LEU A 67 0.70 17.10 5.09
C LEU A 67 1.25 15.70 5.33
N ILE A 68 2.30 15.55 6.16
CA ILE A 68 2.87 14.23 6.49
C ILE A 68 1.83 13.33 7.16
N LYS A 69 1.02 13.87 8.08
CA LYS A 69 -0.09 13.13 8.68
C LYS A 69 -1.17 12.77 7.65
N GLY A 70 -1.45 13.66 6.70
CA GLY A 70 -2.35 13.44 5.57
C GLY A 70 -1.89 12.29 4.69
N PHE A 71 -0.62 12.24 4.33
CA PHE A 71 -0.02 11.11 3.60
C PHE A 71 -0.09 9.81 4.38
N GLY A 72 0.15 9.85 5.69
CA GLY A 72 -0.05 8.69 6.56
C GLY A 72 -1.50 8.20 6.57
N GLN A 73 -2.47 9.12 6.59
CA GLN A 73 -3.89 8.80 6.53
C GLN A 73 -4.30 8.24 5.17
N PHE A 74 -3.78 8.81 4.09
CA PHE A 74 -3.97 8.28 2.74
C PHE A 74 -3.42 6.85 2.62
N ALA A 75 -2.21 6.59 3.12
CA ALA A 75 -1.62 5.26 3.15
C ALA A 75 -2.44 4.26 3.98
N TYR A 76 -3.00 4.70 5.11
CA TYR A 76 -3.93 3.88 5.91
C TYR A 76 -5.14 3.42 5.08
N PHE A 77 -5.79 4.34 4.38
CA PHE A 77 -6.93 4.01 3.54
C PHE A 77 -6.53 3.15 2.33
N LEU A 78 -5.35 3.39 1.76
CA LEU A 78 -4.82 2.58 0.67
C LEU A 78 -4.64 1.11 1.09
N VAL A 79 -4.14 0.86 2.30
CA VAL A 79 -4.03 -0.49 2.85
C VAL A 79 -5.41 -1.10 3.08
N ILE A 80 -6.37 -0.38 3.66
CA ILE A 80 -7.74 -0.92 3.79
C ILE A 80 -8.34 -1.25 2.41
N LEU A 81 -8.15 -0.36 1.43
CA LEU A 81 -8.60 -0.55 0.06
C LEU A 81 -7.98 -1.81 -0.57
N PHE A 82 -6.77 -2.17 -0.19
CA PHE A 82 -6.10 -3.41 -0.61
C PHE A 82 -6.81 -4.67 -0.11
N PHE A 83 -7.26 -4.67 1.14
CA PHE A 83 -8.02 -5.78 1.73
C PHE A 83 -9.48 -5.78 1.30
N LEU A 84 -9.97 -4.68 0.73
CA LEU A 84 -11.38 -4.48 0.40
C LEU A 84 -11.96 -5.60 -0.49
N PRO A 85 -11.32 -6.04 -1.59
CA PRO A 85 -11.89 -7.12 -2.41
C PRO A 85 -12.04 -8.42 -1.63
N ALA A 86 -11.07 -8.77 -0.79
CA ALA A 86 -11.13 -9.97 0.04
C ALA A 86 -12.24 -9.88 1.11
N ILE A 87 -12.45 -8.70 1.71
CA ILE A 87 -13.55 -8.46 2.65
C ILE A 87 -14.89 -8.60 1.94
N LEU A 88 -15.07 -7.94 0.79
CA LEU A 88 -16.32 -7.94 0.03
C LEU A 88 -16.67 -9.33 -0.52
N SER A 89 -15.70 -10.06 -1.08
CA SER A 89 -15.89 -11.45 -1.50
C SER A 89 -16.23 -12.36 -0.33
N GLY A 90 -15.58 -12.15 0.83
CA GLY A 90 -15.91 -12.88 2.05
C GLY A 90 -17.36 -12.66 2.48
N LEU A 91 -17.87 -11.44 2.34
CA LEU A 91 -19.25 -11.06 2.67
C LEU A 91 -20.29 -11.55 1.64
N GLY A 92 -19.87 -12.25 0.58
CA GLY A 92 -20.76 -12.74 -0.47
C GLY A 92 -21.10 -11.70 -1.53
N VAL A 93 -20.38 -10.57 -1.58
CA VAL A 93 -20.61 -9.47 -2.53
C VAL A 93 -19.57 -9.49 -3.66
N SER A 94 -19.36 -10.65 -4.26
CA SER A 94 -18.30 -10.86 -5.27
C SER A 94 -18.48 -9.98 -6.51
N SER A 95 -19.71 -9.70 -6.93
CA SER A 95 -19.99 -8.85 -8.10
C SER A 95 -19.40 -7.44 -8.00
N VAL A 96 -19.20 -6.93 -6.78
CA VAL A 96 -18.55 -5.64 -6.52
C VAL A 96 -17.05 -5.82 -6.29
N ALA A 97 -16.63 -6.95 -5.74
CA ALA A 97 -15.22 -7.25 -5.50
C ALA A 97 -14.45 -7.54 -6.80
N ASP A 98 -15.10 -8.12 -7.82
CA ASP A 98 -14.43 -8.57 -9.05
C ASP A 98 -13.78 -7.45 -9.86
N PRO A 99 -14.46 -6.30 -10.13
CA PRO A 99 -13.82 -5.18 -10.82
C PRO A 99 -12.59 -4.64 -10.07
N ILE A 100 -12.68 -4.54 -8.74
CA ILE A 100 -11.60 -4.04 -7.89
C ILE A 100 -10.42 -5.03 -7.90
N SER A 101 -10.71 -6.33 -7.78
CA SER A 101 -9.72 -7.40 -7.86
C SER A 101 -8.98 -7.39 -9.21
N ASN A 102 -9.72 -7.17 -10.30
CA ASN A 102 -9.12 -7.09 -11.64
C ASN A 102 -8.19 -5.87 -11.79
N MET A 103 -8.51 -4.73 -11.16
CA MET A 103 -7.60 -3.57 -11.12
C MET A 103 -6.31 -3.90 -10.38
N PHE A 104 -6.40 -4.57 -9.22
CA PHE A 104 -5.21 -5.01 -8.49
C PHE A 104 -4.40 -6.04 -9.27
N ALA A 105 -5.04 -7.00 -9.94
CA ALA A 105 -4.36 -7.97 -10.77
C ALA A 105 -3.56 -7.29 -11.91
N LYS A 106 -4.14 -6.28 -12.56
CA LYS A 106 -3.43 -5.47 -13.57
C LYS A 106 -2.30 -4.66 -12.96
N PHE A 107 -2.50 -4.07 -11.78
CA PHE A 107 -1.47 -3.33 -11.05
C PHE A 107 -0.29 -4.24 -10.68
N PHE A 108 -0.53 -5.41 -10.08
CA PHE A 108 0.55 -6.37 -9.80
C PHE A 108 1.13 -7.00 -11.05
N GLY A 109 0.37 -7.13 -12.13
CA GLY A 109 0.86 -7.63 -13.41
C GLY A 109 1.94 -6.76 -14.05
N PHE A 110 1.97 -5.46 -13.77
CA PHE A 110 3.05 -4.59 -14.28
C PHE A 110 4.31 -4.66 -13.41
N LEU A 111 4.21 -5.00 -12.12
CA LEU A 111 5.34 -5.00 -11.18
C LEU A 111 6.52 -5.86 -11.67
N PRO A 112 6.32 -7.12 -12.12
CA PRO A 112 7.41 -7.93 -12.66
C PRO A 112 8.14 -7.25 -13.82
N ASN A 113 7.39 -6.62 -14.73
CA ASN A 113 7.97 -5.91 -15.88
C ASN A 113 8.76 -4.67 -15.44
N ALA A 114 8.26 -3.93 -14.46
CA ALA A 114 8.96 -2.78 -13.90
C ALA A 114 10.25 -3.20 -13.17
N VAL A 115 10.20 -4.27 -12.38
CA VAL A 115 11.38 -4.84 -11.69
C VAL A 115 12.39 -5.36 -12.71
N ALA A 116 11.95 -6.09 -13.73
CA ALA A 116 12.80 -6.56 -14.82
C ALA A 116 13.48 -5.39 -15.53
N ALA A 117 12.77 -4.29 -15.82
CA ALA A 117 13.35 -3.10 -16.43
C ALA A 117 14.43 -2.45 -15.55
N VAL A 118 14.18 -2.30 -14.24
CA VAL A 118 15.17 -1.75 -13.30
C VAL A 118 16.39 -2.65 -13.20
N LEU A 119 16.21 -3.97 -13.09
CA LEU A 119 17.30 -4.93 -13.01
C LEU A 119 18.16 -4.92 -14.28
N SER A 120 17.53 -4.90 -15.46
CA SER A 120 18.23 -4.77 -16.73
C SER A 120 19.02 -3.46 -16.82
N PHE A 121 18.43 -2.34 -16.40
CA PHE A 121 19.13 -1.05 -16.38
C PHE A 121 20.34 -1.04 -15.44
N LEU A 122 20.20 -1.60 -14.23
CA LEU A 122 21.30 -1.73 -13.27
C LEU A 122 22.41 -2.64 -13.79
N SER A 123 22.05 -3.72 -14.51
CA SER A 123 23.03 -4.62 -15.11
C SER A 123 23.90 -3.92 -16.17
N GLU A 124 23.31 -2.99 -16.94
CA GLU A 124 24.02 -2.23 -17.97
C GLU A 124 24.89 -1.09 -17.38
N PHE A 125 24.42 -0.43 -16.32
CA PHE A 125 25.15 0.68 -15.69
C PHE A 125 26.52 0.25 -15.12
N SER A 126 26.64 -1.00 -14.67
CA SER A 126 27.92 -1.54 -14.17
C SER A 126 29.02 -1.52 -15.24
N SER A 127 28.69 -1.70 -16.52
CA SER A 127 29.66 -1.74 -17.63
C SER A 127 30.13 -0.35 -18.07
N ALA A 128 29.27 0.67 -17.98
CA ALA A 128 29.56 2.02 -18.49
C ALA A 128 30.44 2.86 -17.54
N SER A 129 30.38 2.59 -16.22
CA SER A 129 31.15 3.36 -15.25
C SER A 129 32.64 3.00 -15.25
N SER A 130 32.99 1.75 -15.51
CA SER A 130 34.38 1.27 -15.49
C SER A 130 35.26 1.86 -16.59
N LEU A 131 34.67 2.27 -17.72
CA LEU A 131 35.42 2.89 -18.83
C LEU A 131 35.72 4.38 -18.56
N ARG A 132 34.89 5.05 -17.76
CA ARG A 132 35.05 6.48 -17.43
C ARG A 132 36.17 6.72 -16.43
N THR A 133 36.41 5.78 -15.52
CA THR A 133 37.48 5.88 -14.51
C THR A 133 38.87 5.58 -15.10
N LEU A 134 38.96 4.74 -16.13
CA LEU A 134 40.22 4.42 -16.82
C LEU A 134 40.66 5.53 -17.77
N SER A 135 39.72 6.22 -18.40
CA SER A 135 40.00 7.39 -19.26
C SER A 135 40.62 8.56 -18.47
N ALA A 136 40.22 8.75 -17.22
CA ALA A 136 40.71 9.85 -16.36
C ALA A 136 42.07 9.58 -15.70
N ALA A 137 42.56 8.34 -15.70
CA ALA A 137 43.83 7.93 -15.06
C ALA A 137 45.01 7.82 -16.05
N SER A 138 44.79 8.15 -17.33
CA SER A 138 45.77 7.98 -18.42
C SER A 138 46.49 9.26 -18.88
N TRP A 139 46.43 10.35 -18.09
CA TRP A 139 47.21 11.59 -18.27
C TRP A 139 47.92 11.99 -16.99
#